data_AF-A0A091MIY3-F1
#
_entry.id   AF-A0A091MIY3-F1
#
_cell.length_a   1.000
_cell.length_b   1.000
_cell.length_c   1.000
_cell.angle_alpha   90.00
_cell.angle_beta   90.00
_cell.angle_gamma   90.00
#
_symmetry.space_group_name_H-M   'P 1'
#
loop_
_entity.id
_entity.type
_entity.pdbx_description
1 polymer ?
#
loop_
_entity_poly.entity_id
_entity_poly.type
_entity_poly.pdbx_seq_one_letter_code
_entity_poly.pdbx_strand_id
1 'polypeptide(L)'
;MNGTEGQDFYVPMSNKTGVVRSPFEYPQYYLAEPWKFSALAAYMFMLILLGFPINFLTLYVTIQHKKLRTPLNYILLNLAVADLFMVFGGFTTTMYTSMNGYFVFGVTGCYIEGFFATLGGEIALWSLVVLAIERYVVVCKPMSNFRFGENHAIMGVAFSWIMALACAAPPLFGWSRYIPEGMQCSCGIDYYTLKPEINNESFVIYMFVVHFMIPLMVIFFCYGNLVCTVKEAAAQQQESATTQKAEKEVTRMVIIMVIAFLICWVPYASVAFYIFTNQGSDFGPIFMTIPAFFAKSSAIYNPVIYIVMNKQFRNCMITTLCCGKNPLGDED
;
A
#
# COMPACT_ATOMS: atom_id res chain seq x y z
N MET A 1 -13.22 -18.99 -25.40
CA MET A 1 -12.71 -18.47 -24.11
C MET A 1 -12.79 -16.94 -24.16
N ASN A 2 -13.22 -16.30 -23.08
CA ASN A 2 -13.33 -14.84 -23.01
C ASN A 2 -11.96 -14.17 -22.84
N GLY A 3 -11.06 -14.79 -22.09
CA GLY A 3 -9.62 -14.47 -22.09
C GLY A 3 -8.76 -15.51 -22.82
N THR A 4 -7.46 -15.26 -22.84
CA THR A 4 -6.44 -16.11 -23.44
C THR A 4 -5.38 -16.43 -22.39
N GLU A 5 -5.36 -17.69 -21.95
CA GLU A 5 -4.37 -18.19 -21.00
C GLU A 5 -3.12 -18.70 -21.73
N GLY A 6 -1.96 -18.31 -21.21
CA GLY A 6 -0.65 -18.83 -21.62
C GLY A 6 0.05 -19.54 -20.47
N GLN A 7 1.29 -20.00 -20.72
CA GLN A 7 2.08 -20.66 -19.68
C GLN A 7 2.31 -19.72 -18.48
N ASP A 8 2.68 -18.47 -18.71
CA ASP A 8 3.09 -17.52 -17.65
C ASP A 8 2.18 -16.27 -17.54
N PHE A 9 1.03 -16.26 -18.21
CA PHE A 9 0.17 -15.07 -18.26
C PHE A 9 -1.31 -15.42 -18.52
N TYR A 10 -2.18 -14.45 -18.29
CA TYR A 10 -3.56 -14.45 -18.73
C TYR A 10 -3.91 -13.09 -19.34
N VAL A 11 -4.22 -13.07 -20.65
CA VAL A 11 -4.67 -11.85 -21.33
C VAL A 11 -6.20 -11.76 -21.26
N PRO A 12 -6.79 -10.67 -20.73
CA PRO A 12 -8.24 -10.47 -20.64
C PRO A 12 -8.85 -10.06 -22.00
N MET A 13 -8.59 -10.88 -23.03
CA MET A 13 -9.12 -10.73 -24.38
C MET A 13 -9.15 -12.09 -25.09
N SER A 14 -10.20 -12.32 -25.87
CA SER A 14 -10.39 -13.54 -26.64
C SER A 14 -9.47 -13.59 -27.87
N ASN A 15 -8.75 -14.69 -28.06
CA ASN A 15 -7.89 -14.88 -29.24
C ASN A 15 -8.63 -15.37 -30.51
N LYS A 16 -9.95 -15.14 -30.63
CA LYS A 16 -10.73 -15.56 -31.82
C LYS A 16 -10.22 -14.95 -33.13
N THR A 17 -9.67 -13.75 -33.08
CA THR A 17 -9.11 -13.03 -34.25
C THR A 17 -7.66 -13.40 -34.53
N GLY A 18 -7.01 -14.18 -33.67
CA GLY A 18 -5.60 -14.53 -33.80
C GLY A 18 -4.63 -13.38 -33.52
N VAL A 19 -5.06 -12.27 -32.90
CA VAL A 19 -4.22 -11.09 -32.62
C VAL A 19 -3.52 -11.12 -31.28
N VAL A 20 -3.98 -11.95 -30.33
CA VAL A 20 -3.43 -11.98 -28.96
C VAL A 20 -2.02 -12.57 -28.98
N ARG A 21 -1.10 -11.94 -28.27
CA ARG A 21 0.32 -12.30 -28.18
C ARG A 21 0.79 -12.25 -26.73
N SER A 22 1.88 -12.95 -26.43
CA SER A 22 2.49 -12.94 -25.10
C SER A 22 2.82 -11.51 -24.64
N PRO A 23 2.41 -11.09 -23.43
CA PRO A 23 2.78 -9.80 -22.85
C PRO A 23 4.27 -9.72 -22.48
N PHE A 24 5.03 -10.82 -22.63
CA PHE A 24 6.47 -10.85 -22.42
C PHE A 24 7.29 -10.69 -23.71
N GLU A 25 6.65 -10.77 -24.87
CA GLU A 25 7.34 -10.78 -26.17
C GLU A 25 6.86 -9.65 -27.09
N TYR A 26 5.58 -9.29 -27.03
CA TYR A 26 4.98 -8.36 -27.99
C TYR A 26 4.13 -7.27 -27.31
N PRO A 27 4.10 -6.05 -27.89
CA PRO A 27 3.23 -4.97 -27.42
C PRO A 27 1.74 -5.33 -27.40
N GLN A 28 1.05 -4.85 -26.37
CA GLN A 28 -0.35 -5.15 -26.09
C GLN A 28 -1.30 -4.07 -26.60
N TYR A 29 -0.92 -3.34 -27.65
CA TYR A 29 -1.71 -2.23 -28.23
C TYR A 29 -3.06 -2.66 -28.84
N TYR A 30 -3.31 -3.96 -28.96
CA TYR A 30 -4.63 -4.47 -29.32
C TYR A 30 -5.61 -4.49 -28.13
N LEU A 31 -5.12 -4.38 -26.89
CA LEU A 31 -5.96 -4.31 -25.68
C LEU A 31 -6.53 -2.91 -25.44
N ALA A 32 -5.77 -1.87 -25.81
CA ALA A 32 -6.14 -0.49 -25.64
C ALA A 32 -5.34 0.40 -26.59
N GLU A 33 -5.84 1.61 -26.85
CA GLU A 33 -5.16 2.57 -27.72
C GLU A 33 -3.77 2.95 -27.17
N PRO A 34 -2.73 3.10 -28.03
CA PRO A 34 -1.36 3.38 -27.59
C PRO A 34 -1.20 4.58 -26.65
N TRP A 35 -2.00 5.63 -26.82
CA TRP A 35 -1.95 6.81 -25.94
C TRP A 35 -2.31 6.49 -24.47
N LYS A 36 -3.10 5.44 -24.22
CA LYS A 36 -3.45 4.98 -22.87
C LYS A 36 -2.22 4.42 -22.15
N PHE A 37 -1.36 3.69 -22.88
CA PHE A 37 -0.08 3.22 -22.36
C PHE A 37 0.86 4.39 -22.05
N SER A 38 0.92 5.40 -22.94
CA SER A 38 1.67 6.63 -22.67
C SER A 38 1.14 7.39 -21.44
N ALA A 39 -0.18 7.40 -21.23
CA ALA A 39 -0.80 7.99 -20.04
C ALA A 39 -0.42 7.22 -18.76
N LEU A 40 -0.40 5.88 -18.78
CA LEU A 40 0.08 5.07 -17.66
C LEU A 40 1.57 5.35 -17.38
N ALA A 41 2.40 5.43 -18.42
CA ALA A 41 3.81 5.77 -18.26
C ALA A 41 4.01 7.15 -17.62
N ALA A 42 3.28 8.17 -18.09
CA ALA A 42 3.33 9.51 -17.52
C ALA A 42 2.86 9.54 -16.06
N TYR A 43 1.81 8.79 -15.74
CA TYR A 43 1.32 8.63 -14.37
C TYR A 43 2.35 7.96 -13.46
N MET A 44 2.98 6.85 -13.89
CA MET A 44 4.03 6.19 -13.12
C MET A 44 5.25 7.08 -12.95
N PHE A 45 5.64 7.85 -13.97
CA PHE A 45 6.71 8.83 -13.86
C PHE A 45 6.39 9.91 -12.82
N MET A 46 5.17 10.44 -12.81
CA MET A 46 4.69 11.36 -11.77
C MET A 46 4.77 10.70 -10.38
N LEU A 47 4.37 9.43 -10.26
CA LEU A 47 4.46 8.71 -8.98
C LEU A 47 5.89 8.58 -8.48
N ILE A 48 6.85 8.31 -9.36
CA ILE A 48 8.27 8.24 -9.01
C ILE A 48 8.80 9.62 -8.60
N LEU A 49 8.50 10.66 -9.39
CA LEU A 49 8.96 12.03 -9.14
C LEU A 49 8.47 12.59 -7.81
N LEU A 50 7.25 12.24 -7.38
CA LEU A 50 6.68 12.70 -6.12
C LEU A 50 7.00 11.76 -4.95
N GLY A 51 6.90 10.45 -5.20
CA GLY A 51 7.08 9.39 -4.20
C GLY A 51 8.51 9.29 -3.70
N PHE A 52 9.52 9.43 -4.57
CA PHE A 52 10.91 9.36 -4.11
C PHE A 52 11.28 10.51 -3.15
N PRO A 53 11.11 11.80 -3.50
CA PRO A 53 11.50 12.89 -2.63
C PRO A 53 10.74 12.91 -1.30
N ILE A 54 9.43 12.65 -1.30
CA ILE A 54 8.62 12.72 -0.08
C ILE A 54 9.01 11.62 0.93
N ASN A 55 9.24 10.40 0.45
CA ASN A 55 9.65 9.29 1.30
C ASN A 55 11.11 9.42 1.75
N PHE A 56 12.00 9.83 0.85
CA PHE A 56 13.40 10.09 1.19
C PHE A 56 13.52 11.21 2.24
N LEU A 57 12.79 12.31 2.08
CA LEU A 57 12.77 13.41 3.04
C LEU A 57 12.19 12.94 4.39
N THR A 58 11.15 12.11 4.36
CA THR A 58 10.56 11.53 5.59
C THR A 58 11.58 10.70 6.36
N LEU A 59 12.32 9.85 5.65
CA LEU A 59 13.41 9.05 6.20
C LEU A 59 14.52 9.95 6.78
N TYR A 60 14.99 10.92 5.99
CA TYR A 60 16.09 11.82 6.36
C TYR A 60 15.77 12.66 7.61
N VAL A 61 14.60 13.31 7.64
CA VAL A 61 14.18 14.17 8.76
C VAL A 61 14.07 13.36 10.06
N THR A 62 13.51 12.14 10.00
CA THR A 62 13.37 11.28 11.18
C THR A 62 14.73 10.87 11.76
N ILE A 63 15.71 10.58 10.89
CA ILE A 63 17.07 10.21 11.31
C ILE A 63 17.79 11.41 11.93
N GLN A 64 17.67 12.58 11.30
CA GLN A 64 18.34 13.81 11.70
C GLN A 64 17.84 14.33 13.06
N HIS A 65 16.52 14.32 13.30
CA HIS A 65 15.93 14.89 14.50
C HIS A 65 15.69 13.83 15.58
N LYS A 66 16.56 13.77 16.59
CA LYS A 66 16.42 12.84 17.73
C LYS A 66 15.06 12.93 18.44
N LYS A 67 14.43 14.11 18.45
CA LYS A 67 13.09 14.34 19.03
C LYS A 67 12.00 13.52 18.34
N LEU A 68 12.24 13.08 17.11
CA LEU A 68 11.32 12.24 16.35
C LEU A 68 11.52 10.75 16.60
N ARG A 69 12.36 10.31 17.54
CA ARG A 69 12.53 8.88 17.85
C ARG A 69 11.48 8.39 18.84
N THR A 70 10.20 8.49 18.45
CA THR A 70 9.06 7.96 19.21
C THR A 70 8.51 6.73 18.50
N PRO A 71 7.85 5.80 19.22
CA PRO A 71 7.24 4.61 18.64
C PRO A 71 6.42 4.85 17.36
N LEU A 72 5.62 5.92 17.34
CA LEU A 72 4.84 6.35 16.18
C LEU A 72 5.74 6.58 14.95
N ASN A 73 6.85 7.30 15.15
CA ASN A 73 7.73 7.68 14.06
C ASN A 73 8.59 6.51 13.55
N TYR A 74 8.79 5.43 14.32
CA TYR A 74 9.37 4.19 13.79
C TYR A 74 8.47 3.57 12.71
N ILE A 75 7.15 3.62 12.88
CA ILE A 75 6.20 3.13 11.89
C ILE A 75 6.18 4.03 10.65
N LEU A 76 6.30 5.36 10.81
CA LEU A 76 6.44 6.27 9.68
C LEU A 76 7.73 6.02 8.89
N LEU A 77 8.83 5.76 9.60
CA LEU A 77 10.10 5.39 8.99
C LEU A 77 9.98 4.10 8.18
N ASN A 78 9.32 3.10 8.77
CA ASN A 78 9.06 1.81 8.14
C ASN A 78 8.27 1.95 6.84
N LEU A 79 7.22 2.78 6.88
CA LEU A 79 6.39 3.07 5.72
C LEU A 79 7.18 3.80 4.62
N ALA A 80 7.98 4.80 4.99
CA ALA A 80 8.84 5.50 4.02
C ALA A 80 9.84 4.55 3.35
N VAL A 81 10.39 3.59 4.08
CA VAL A 81 11.27 2.55 3.51
C VAL A 81 10.48 1.63 2.56
N ALA A 82 9.29 1.19 2.95
CA ALA A 82 8.42 0.36 2.10
C ALA A 82 8.04 1.06 0.79
N ASP A 83 7.66 2.33 0.86
CA ASP A 83 7.30 3.14 -0.30
C ASP A 83 8.52 3.36 -1.22
N LEU A 84 9.74 3.52 -0.67
CA LEU A 84 10.96 3.57 -1.48
C LEU A 84 11.24 2.25 -2.21
N PHE A 85 10.97 1.09 -1.59
CA PHE A 85 11.04 -0.21 -2.28
C PHE A 85 10.05 -0.29 -3.45
N MET A 86 8.81 0.19 -3.28
CA MET A 86 7.84 0.26 -4.38
C MET A 86 8.33 1.18 -5.50
N VAL A 87 8.84 2.37 -5.16
CA VAL A 87 9.30 3.35 -6.15
C VAL A 87 10.47 2.81 -6.96
N PHE A 88 11.50 2.27 -6.31
CA PHE A 88 12.70 1.80 -7.01
C PHE A 88 12.55 0.44 -7.65
N GLY A 89 11.87 -0.51 -6.99
CA GLY A 89 11.75 -1.88 -7.45
C GLY A 89 10.55 -2.11 -8.38
N GLY A 90 9.39 -1.53 -8.05
CA GLY A 90 8.14 -1.72 -8.79
C GLY A 90 7.89 -0.65 -9.85
N PHE A 91 7.86 0.62 -9.45
CA PHE A 91 7.35 1.69 -10.31
C PHE A 91 8.25 1.96 -11.51
N THR A 92 9.58 1.84 -11.35
CA THR A 92 10.55 1.91 -12.45
C THR A 92 10.24 0.88 -13.54
N THR A 93 10.00 -0.37 -13.15
CA THR A 93 9.61 -1.46 -14.04
C THR A 93 8.25 -1.19 -14.69
N THR A 94 7.24 -0.81 -13.91
CA THR A 94 5.90 -0.48 -14.40
C THR A 94 5.92 0.68 -15.41
N MET A 95 6.72 1.72 -15.14
CA MET A 95 6.89 2.86 -16.03
C MET A 95 7.51 2.42 -17.36
N TYR A 96 8.61 1.67 -17.30
CA TYR A 96 9.31 1.23 -18.51
C TYR A 96 8.48 0.26 -19.37
N THR A 97 7.74 -0.64 -18.73
CA THR A 97 6.83 -1.56 -19.43
C THR A 97 5.64 -0.81 -20.03
N SER A 98 5.09 0.19 -19.34
CA SER A 98 4.04 1.08 -19.89
C SER A 98 4.54 1.90 -21.09
N MET A 99 5.80 2.34 -21.10
CA MET A 99 6.39 3.05 -22.26
C MET A 99 6.50 2.17 -23.51
N ASN A 100 6.65 0.86 -23.33
CA ASN A 100 6.83 -0.10 -24.42
C ASN A 100 5.53 -0.85 -24.79
N GLY A 101 4.53 -0.83 -23.91
CA GLY A 101 3.24 -1.50 -24.08
C GLY A 101 3.24 -2.98 -23.74
N TYR A 102 4.30 -3.51 -23.11
CA TYR A 102 4.44 -4.91 -22.68
C TYR A 102 5.61 -5.08 -21.69
N PHE A 103 5.74 -6.26 -21.08
CA PHE A 103 6.81 -6.60 -20.14
C PHE A 103 8.13 -6.94 -20.87
N VAL A 104 8.87 -5.91 -21.26
CA VAL A 104 10.18 -6.03 -21.96
C VAL A 104 11.21 -6.86 -21.18
N PHE A 105 11.15 -6.82 -19.84
CA PHE A 105 12.04 -7.59 -18.97
C PHE A 105 11.57 -9.04 -18.74
N GLY A 106 10.58 -9.50 -19.51
CA GLY A 106 10.01 -10.83 -19.42
C GLY A 106 9.41 -11.14 -18.04
N VAL A 107 9.36 -12.44 -17.73
CA VAL A 107 8.83 -12.97 -16.47
C VAL A 107 9.59 -12.42 -15.26
N THR A 108 10.91 -12.29 -15.36
CA THR A 108 11.74 -11.75 -14.26
C THR A 108 11.34 -10.33 -13.89
N GLY A 109 11.13 -9.44 -14.86
CA GLY A 109 10.64 -8.09 -14.58
C GLY A 109 9.26 -8.07 -13.94
N CYS A 110 8.37 -8.96 -14.36
CA CYS A 110 7.05 -9.10 -13.74
C CYS A 110 7.14 -9.54 -12.27
N TYR A 111 8.03 -10.49 -11.96
CA TYR A 111 8.25 -10.93 -10.59
C TYR A 111 8.87 -9.84 -9.73
N ILE A 112 9.82 -9.07 -10.26
CA ILE A 112 10.39 -7.90 -9.56
C ILE A 112 9.30 -6.87 -9.26
N GLU A 113 8.49 -6.54 -10.27
CA GLU A 113 7.44 -5.54 -10.14
C GLU A 113 6.37 -5.97 -9.11
N GLY A 114 5.81 -7.16 -9.30
CA GLY A 114 4.78 -7.71 -8.41
C GLY A 114 5.30 -7.92 -6.99
N PHE A 115 6.53 -8.40 -6.81
CA PHE A 115 7.13 -8.58 -5.49
C PHE A 115 7.26 -7.26 -4.72
N PHE A 116 7.87 -6.23 -5.32
CA PHE A 116 8.07 -4.96 -4.62
C PHE A 116 6.77 -4.19 -4.42
N ALA A 117 5.82 -4.28 -5.36
CA ALA A 117 4.49 -3.70 -5.19
C ALA A 117 3.73 -4.38 -4.03
N THR A 118 3.76 -5.72 -3.97
CA THR A 118 3.10 -6.49 -2.90
C THR A 118 3.79 -6.28 -1.56
N LEU A 119 5.12 -6.36 -1.51
CA LEU A 119 5.90 -6.17 -0.29
C LEU A 119 5.64 -4.78 0.32
N GLY A 120 5.67 -3.72 -0.50
CA GLY A 120 5.43 -2.37 -0.01
C GLY A 120 4.00 -2.16 0.48
N GLY A 121 3.01 -2.63 -0.29
CA GLY A 121 1.60 -2.59 0.10
C GLY A 121 1.31 -3.33 1.41
N GLU A 122 1.90 -4.51 1.58
CA GLU A 122 1.74 -5.30 2.79
C GLU A 122 2.47 -4.70 4.00
N ILE A 123 3.70 -4.19 3.85
CA ILE A 123 4.39 -3.49 4.95
C ILE A 123 3.53 -2.28 5.39
N ALA A 124 2.93 -1.57 4.44
CA ALA A 124 2.04 -0.45 4.73
C ALA A 124 0.80 -0.90 5.52
N LEU A 125 0.14 -1.97 5.09
CA LEU A 125 -1.02 -2.52 5.78
C LEU A 125 -0.69 -2.96 7.20
N TRP A 126 0.34 -3.77 7.39
CA TRP A 126 0.70 -4.26 8.72
C TRP A 126 1.25 -3.15 9.63
N SER A 127 1.85 -2.11 9.05
CA SER A 127 2.20 -0.89 9.77
C SER A 127 0.96 -0.15 10.31
N LEU A 128 -0.14 -0.10 9.54
CA LEU A 128 -1.42 0.45 10.01
C LEU A 128 -2.03 -0.38 11.14
N VAL A 129 -1.94 -1.71 11.06
CA VAL A 129 -2.40 -2.61 12.13
C VAL A 129 -1.62 -2.36 13.42
N VAL A 130 -0.29 -2.30 13.35
CA VAL A 130 0.57 -2.01 14.50
C VAL A 130 0.24 -0.64 15.10
N LEU A 131 0.03 0.37 14.27
CA LEU A 131 -0.37 1.70 14.73
C LEU A 131 -1.75 1.68 15.40
N ALA A 132 -2.72 0.95 14.86
CA ALA A 132 -4.05 0.84 15.46
C ALA A 132 -3.98 0.20 16.87
N ILE A 133 -3.18 -0.86 17.01
CA ILE A 133 -2.93 -1.51 18.31
C ILE A 133 -2.21 -0.59 19.28
N GLU A 134 -1.15 0.10 18.84
CA GLU A 134 -0.42 1.07 19.66
C GLU A 134 -1.34 2.15 20.20
N ARG A 135 -2.14 2.76 19.33
CA ARG A 135 -3.09 3.82 19.71
C ARG A 135 -4.13 3.31 20.71
N TYR A 136 -4.67 2.13 20.46
CA TYR A 136 -5.62 1.49 21.37
C TYR A 136 -4.99 1.26 22.76
N VAL A 137 -3.79 0.69 22.83
CA VAL A 137 -3.13 0.38 24.09
C VAL A 137 -2.73 1.64 24.87
N VAL A 138 -2.20 2.65 24.19
CA VAL A 138 -1.72 3.89 24.83
C VAL A 138 -2.87 4.76 25.33
N VAL A 139 -3.97 4.84 24.58
CA VAL A 139 -5.10 5.72 24.91
C VAL A 139 -6.13 5.03 25.78
N CYS A 140 -6.54 3.81 25.42
CA CYS A 140 -7.59 3.08 26.16
C CYS A 140 -7.04 2.38 27.40
N LYS A 141 -5.71 2.23 27.52
CA LYS A 141 -5.01 1.62 28.66
C LYS A 141 -5.72 0.37 29.21
N PRO A 142 -5.93 -0.67 28.38
CA PRO A 142 -6.53 -1.93 28.84
C PRO A 142 -5.67 -2.63 29.92
N MET A 143 -4.41 -2.21 30.07
CA MET A 143 -3.46 -2.68 31.08
C MET A 143 -2.90 -1.49 31.86
N SER A 144 -3.12 -1.47 33.18
CA SER A 144 -2.76 -0.35 34.08
C SER A 144 -1.30 0.11 34.01
N ASN A 145 -0.35 -0.83 33.90
CA ASN A 145 1.09 -0.55 34.07
C ASN A 145 1.90 -0.74 32.78
N PHE A 146 1.24 -0.94 31.64
CA PHE A 146 1.94 -1.15 30.38
C PHE A 146 2.31 0.19 29.74
N ARG A 147 3.56 0.34 29.30
CA ARG A 147 4.03 1.50 28.54
C ARG A 147 4.61 1.03 27.21
N PHE A 148 4.01 1.50 26.12
CA PHE A 148 4.54 1.27 24.78
C PHE A 148 5.87 2.03 24.63
N GLY A 149 6.95 1.27 24.49
CA GLY A 149 8.32 1.77 24.37
C GLY A 149 8.95 1.40 23.02
N GLU A 150 10.24 1.75 22.86
CA GLU A 150 10.99 1.52 21.62
C GLU A 150 11.07 0.03 21.24
N ASN A 151 11.29 -0.87 22.21
CA ASN A 151 11.34 -2.31 21.95
C ASN A 151 10.05 -2.83 21.30
N HIS A 152 8.89 -2.36 21.76
CA HIS A 152 7.59 -2.73 21.19
C HIS A 152 7.42 -2.16 19.78
N ALA A 153 7.93 -0.95 19.52
CA ALA A 153 7.93 -0.36 18.19
C ALA A 153 8.79 -1.17 17.20
N ILE A 154 9.99 -1.56 17.61
CA ILE A 154 10.90 -2.39 16.80
C ILE A 154 10.29 -3.77 16.54
N MET A 155 9.66 -4.39 17.56
CA MET A 155 8.89 -5.63 17.38
C MET A 155 7.76 -5.47 16.37
N GLY A 156 7.03 -4.34 16.42
CA GLY A 156 5.98 -4.02 15.45
C GLY A 156 6.50 -3.86 14.02
N VAL A 157 7.64 -3.20 13.85
CA VAL A 157 8.34 -3.11 12.55
C VAL A 157 8.73 -4.51 12.07
N ALA A 158 9.43 -5.29 12.87
CA ALA A 158 9.82 -6.65 12.50
C ALA A 158 8.61 -7.53 12.12
N PHE A 159 7.53 -7.42 12.89
CA PHE A 159 6.27 -8.10 12.61
C PHE A 159 5.69 -7.72 11.24
N SER A 160 5.65 -6.41 10.90
CA SER A 160 5.15 -5.96 9.60
C SER A 160 5.95 -6.53 8.42
N TRP A 161 7.27 -6.67 8.57
CA TRP A 161 8.14 -7.26 7.55
C TRP A 161 7.92 -8.76 7.40
N ILE A 162 7.79 -9.48 8.52
CA ILE A 162 7.50 -10.91 8.52
C ILE A 162 6.18 -11.18 7.81
N MET A 163 5.12 -10.44 8.19
CA MET A 163 3.81 -10.60 7.55
C MET A 163 3.84 -10.20 6.08
N ALA A 164 4.52 -9.10 5.72
CA ALA A 164 4.62 -8.71 4.33
C ALA A 164 5.36 -9.73 3.47
N LEU A 165 6.46 -10.30 3.98
CA LEU A 165 7.17 -11.38 3.30
C LEU A 165 6.34 -12.66 3.24
N ALA A 166 5.52 -12.94 4.26
CA ALA A 166 4.61 -14.10 4.24
C ALA A 166 3.59 -14.05 3.10
N CYS A 167 3.27 -12.86 2.56
CA CYS A 167 2.45 -12.70 1.36
C CYS A 167 3.29 -12.47 0.07
N ALA A 168 4.32 -11.63 0.11
CA ALA A 168 5.06 -11.25 -1.09
C ALA A 168 6.01 -12.35 -1.58
N ALA A 169 6.57 -13.16 -0.68
CA ALA A 169 7.60 -14.15 -1.02
C ALA A 169 7.05 -15.48 -1.57
N PRO A 170 5.94 -16.07 -1.09
CA PRO A 170 5.49 -17.39 -1.56
C PRO A 170 5.30 -17.52 -3.09
N PRO A 171 4.82 -16.49 -3.83
CA PRO A 171 4.77 -16.53 -5.29
C PRO A 171 6.13 -16.71 -5.99
N LEU A 172 7.23 -16.40 -5.30
CA LEU A 172 8.59 -16.65 -5.78
C LEU A 172 9.04 -18.11 -5.59
N PHE A 173 8.40 -18.85 -4.69
CA PHE A 173 8.79 -20.19 -4.25
C PHE A 173 7.73 -21.26 -4.58
N GLY A 174 6.86 -20.99 -5.55
CA GLY A 174 5.92 -21.98 -6.10
C GLY A 174 4.56 -22.07 -5.41
N TRP A 175 4.24 -21.14 -4.50
CA TRP A 175 2.87 -20.99 -3.99
C TRP A 175 2.24 -19.73 -4.58
N SER A 176 1.39 -19.92 -5.58
CA SER A 176 0.99 -18.93 -6.57
C SER A 176 2.17 -18.40 -7.41
N ARG A 177 1.96 -17.28 -8.08
CA ARG A 177 2.92 -16.60 -8.96
C ARG A 177 2.50 -15.15 -9.23
N TYR A 178 3.44 -14.36 -9.72
CA TYR A 178 3.15 -13.03 -10.27
C TYR A 178 2.88 -13.13 -11.78
N ILE A 179 1.77 -12.56 -12.24
CA ILE A 179 1.43 -12.47 -13.66
C ILE A 179 0.98 -11.06 -14.07
N PRO A 180 1.10 -10.68 -15.35
CA PRO A 180 0.65 -9.38 -15.83
C PRO A 180 -0.87 -9.22 -15.71
N GLU A 181 -1.30 -8.03 -15.28
CA GLU A 181 -2.71 -7.72 -15.01
C GLU A 181 -3.22 -6.51 -15.82
N GLY A 182 -4.52 -6.50 -16.09
CA GLY A 182 -5.21 -5.43 -16.84
C GLY A 182 -4.67 -5.25 -18.27
N MET A 183 -4.16 -4.05 -18.58
CA MET A 183 -3.44 -3.72 -19.82
C MET A 183 -2.06 -4.39 -19.94
N GLN A 184 -1.70 -5.25 -18.99
CA GLN A 184 -0.46 -6.05 -19.00
C GLN A 184 0.81 -5.19 -18.83
N CYS A 185 0.72 -4.10 -18.06
CA CYS A 185 1.85 -3.23 -17.69
C CYS A 185 2.14 -3.20 -16.18
N SER A 186 1.32 -3.88 -15.38
CA SER A 186 1.51 -4.14 -13.95
C SER A 186 1.46 -5.66 -13.77
N CYS A 187 2.06 -6.16 -12.70
CA CYS A 187 2.00 -7.54 -12.26
C CYS A 187 1.40 -7.64 -10.86
N GLY A 188 0.58 -8.68 -10.69
CA GLY A 188 -0.10 -8.98 -9.44
C GLY A 188 -0.14 -10.49 -9.20
N ILE A 189 -0.72 -10.86 -8.06
CA ILE A 189 -1.00 -12.26 -7.73
C ILE A 189 -1.93 -12.87 -8.76
N ASP A 190 -1.76 -14.16 -9.07
CA ASP A 190 -2.61 -14.87 -10.02
C ASP A 190 -3.98 -15.23 -9.44
N TYR A 191 -4.91 -14.28 -9.54
CA TYR A 191 -6.35 -14.49 -9.29
C TYR A 191 -7.12 -14.83 -10.59
N TYR A 192 -6.44 -14.91 -11.74
CA TYR A 192 -7.05 -15.12 -13.05
C TYR A 192 -7.22 -16.60 -13.41
N THR A 193 -6.27 -17.45 -13.04
CA THR A 193 -6.18 -18.84 -13.53
C THR A 193 -6.29 -19.88 -12.43
N LEU A 194 -6.87 -21.02 -12.79
CA LEU A 194 -6.90 -22.22 -11.96
C LEU A 194 -5.69 -23.08 -12.29
N LYS A 195 -4.59 -22.87 -11.55
CA LYS A 195 -3.39 -23.72 -11.64
C LYS A 195 -3.18 -24.52 -10.35
N PRO A 196 -3.66 -25.77 -10.29
CA PRO A 196 -3.44 -26.65 -9.15
C PRO A 196 -1.96 -26.92 -8.86
N GLU A 197 -1.12 -26.92 -9.89
CA GLU A 197 0.33 -27.15 -9.80
C GLU A 197 1.04 -26.18 -8.85
N ILE A 198 0.55 -24.94 -8.75
CA ILE A 198 1.10 -23.88 -7.89
C ILE A 198 0.09 -23.42 -6.82
N ASN A 199 -1.05 -24.11 -6.70
CA ASN A 199 -2.08 -23.85 -5.69
C ASN A 199 -2.56 -22.38 -5.64
N ASN A 200 -2.88 -21.78 -6.79
CA ASN A 200 -3.39 -20.39 -6.85
C ASN A 200 -4.59 -20.15 -5.93
N GLU A 201 -5.57 -21.05 -5.93
CA GLU A 201 -6.79 -20.87 -5.13
C GLU A 201 -6.52 -20.76 -3.64
N SER A 202 -5.68 -21.64 -3.09
CA SER A 202 -5.37 -21.62 -1.66
C SER A 202 -4.60 -20.37 -1.28
N PHE A 203 -3.71 -19.88 -2.15
CA PHE A 203 -2.96 -18.66 -1.93
C PHE A 203 -3.86 -17.42 -1.96
N VAL A 204 -4.77 -17.33 -2.93
CA VAL A 204 -5.70 -16.19 -3.03
C VAL A 204 -6.62 -16.16 -1.80
N ILE A 205 -7.15 -17.30 -1.37
CA ILE A 205 -7.95 -17.38 -0.13
C ILE A 205 -7.12 -16.95 1.09
N TYR A 206 -5.87 -17.43 1.20
CA TYR A 206 -4.94 -17.02 2.25
C TYR A 206 -4.72 -15.51 2.27
N MET A 207 -4.44 -14.90 1.12
CA MET A 207 -4.25 -13.45 0.97
C MET A 207 -5.49 -12.67 1.42
N PHE A 208 -6.68 -13.03 0.94
CA PHE A 208 -7.92 -12.32 1.33
C PHE A 208 -8.26 -12.47 2.82
N VAL A 209 -8.02 -13.64 3.41
CA VAL A 209 -8.34 -13.87 4.83
C VAL A 209 -7.29 -13.22 5.73
N VAL A 210 -6.02 -13.57 5.54
CA VAL A 210 -4.92 -13.20 6.44
C VAL A 210 -4.41 -11.79 6.17
N HIS A 211 -4.34 -11.39 4.91
CA HIS A 211 -3.74 -10.13 4.47
C HIS A 211 -4.77 -9.06 4.07
N PHE A 212 -6.06 -9.30 4.32
CA PHE A 212 -7.09 -8.28 4.10
C PHE A 212 -8.13 -8.28 5.21
N MET A 213 -8.87 -9.37 5.41
CA MET A 213 -9.96 -9.42 6.39
C MET A 213 -9.47 -9.29 7.84
N ILE A 214 -8.44 -10.03 8.24
CA ILE A 214 -7.88 -9.95 9.60
C ILE A 214 -7.36 -8.54 9.93
N PRO A 215 -6.48 -7.92 9.11
CA PRO A 215 -6.04 -6.55 9.31
C PRO A 215 -7.19 -5.55 9.44
N LEU A 216 -8.19 -5.63 8.56
CA LEU A 216 -9.35 -4.76 8.62
C LEU A 216 -10.13 -4.92 9.93
N MET A 217 -10.42 -6.15 10.35
CA MET A 217 -11.12 -6.41 11.61
C MET A 217 -10.37 -5.82 12.81
N VAL A 218 -9.04 -6.00 12.86
CA VAL A 218 -8.21 -5.46 13.94
C VAL A 218 -8.23 -3.92 13.93
N ILE A 219 -8.05 -3.30 12.77
CA ILE A 219 -8.07 -1.84 12.62
C ILE A 219 -9.42 -1.27 13.06
N PHE A 220 -10.54 -1.83 12.59
CA PHE A 220 -11.88 -1.40 12.98
C PHE A 220 -12.14 -1.58 14.47
N PHE A 221 -11.73 -2.71 15.05
CA PHE A 221 -11.87 -2.97 16.48
C PHE A 221 -11.08 -1.95 17.32
N CYS A 222 -9.79 -1.77 17.03
CA CYS A 222 -8.93 -0.87 17.79
C CYS A 222 -9.41 0.59 17.70
N TYR A 223 -9.73 1.06 16.49
CA TYR A 223 -10.16 2.43 16.27
C TYR A 223 -11.60 2.70 16.73
N GLY A 224 -12.49 1.71 16.66
CA GLY A 224 -13.82 1.80 17.26
C GLY A 224 -13.74 2.05 18.76
N ASN A 225 -12.97 1.23 19.48
CA ASN A 225 -12.77 1.40 20.93
C ASN A 225 -12.05 2.71 21.28
N LEU A 226 -11.07 3.12 20.45
CA LEU A 226 -10.38 4.39 20.61
C LEU A 226 -11.36 5.56 20.56
N VAL A 227 -12.22 5.61 19.53
CA VAL A 227 -13.22 6.69 19.40
C VAL A 227 -14.21 6.68 20.55
N CYS A 228 -14.70 5.51 20.98
CA CYS A 228 -15.59 5.41 22.14
C CYS A 228 -14.93 5.97 23.41
N THR A 229 -13.71 5.52 23.72
CA THR A 229 -12.99 5.92 24.93
C THR A 229 -12.72 7.42 24.97
N VAL A 230 -12.27 7.99 23.85
CA VAL A 230 -11.93 9.41 23.79
C VAL A 230 -13.20 10.28 23.86
N LYS A 231 -14.32 9.84 23.26
CA LYS A 231 -15.63 10.49 23.41
C LYS A 231 -16.14 10.47 24.84
N GLU A 232 -16.00 9.34 25.55
CA GLU A 232 -16.38 9.23 26.96
C GLU A 232 -15.55 10.17 27.84
N ALA A 233 -14.22 10.19 27.64
CA ALA A 233 -13.33 11.10 28.36
C ALA A 233 -13.66 12.58 28.11
N ALA A 234 -13.96 12.94 26.85
CA ALA A 234 -14.41 14.27 26.49
C ALA A 234 -15.77 14.62 27.12
N ALA A 235 -16.70 13.67 27.22
CA ALA A 235 -17.98 13.88 27.89
C ALA A 235 -17.85 14.08 29.41
N GLN A 236 -16.85 13.45 30.04
CA GLN A 236 -16.55 13.64 31.47
C GLN A 236 -15.81 14.96 31.75
N GLN A 237 -15.00 15.45 30.81
CA GLN A 237 -14.21 16.70 30.94
C GLN A 237 -14.68 17.76 29.94
N GLN A 238 -15.96 18.14 30.00
CA GLN A 238 -16.54 19.12 29.06
C GLN A 238 -15.90 20.51 29.16
N GLU A 239 -15.42 20.90 30.34
CA GLU A 239 -14.81 22.21 30.56
C GLU A 239 -13.37 22.31 30.03
N SER A 240 -12.72 21.17 29.75
CA SER A 240 -11.33 21.12 29.27
C SER A 240 -11.26 21.30 27.75
N ALA A 241 -11.04 22.54 27.30
CA ALA A 241 -10.85 22.84 25.88
C ALA A 241 -9.68 22.05 25.24
N THR A 242 -8.64 21.74 26.02
CA THR A 242 -7.49 20.93 25.57
C THR A 242 -7.88 19.47 25.35
N THR A 243 -8.68 18.89 26.24
CA THR A 243 -9.19 17.50 26.10
C THR A 243 -10.11 17.39 24.87
N GLN A 244 -11.01 18.35 24.67
CA GLN A 244 -11.89 18.40 23.48
C GLN A 244 -11.11 18.54 22.17
N LYS A 245 -10.03 19.35 22.16
CA LYS A 245 -9.18 19.52 20.99
C LYS A 245 -8.41 18.23 20.67
N ALA A 246 -7.84 17.59 21.70
CA ALA A 246 -7.13 16.33 21.55
C ALA A 246 -8.05 15.22 21.00
N GLU A 247 -9.31 15.15 21.46
CA GLU A 247 -10.31 14.22 20.92
C GLU A 247 -10.49 14.42 19.41
N LYS A 248 -10.80 15.65 18.99
CA LYS A 248 -11.04 15.96 17.58
C LYS A 248 -9.83 15.65 16.71
N GLU A 249 -8.61 15.94 17.16
CA GLU A 249 -7.39 15.67 16.42
C GLU A 249 -7.14 14.17 16.25
N VAL A 250 -7.32 13.38 17.32
CA VAL A 250 -7.15 11.92 17.28
C VAL A 250 -8.22 11.27 16.40
N THR A 251 -9.50 11.61 16.62
CA THR A 251 -10.62 11.09 15.83
C THR A 251 -10.45 11.43 14.34
N ARG A 252 -10.03 12.65 14.01
CA ARG A 252 -9.77 13.07 12.62
C ARG A 252 -8.62 12.26 12.00
N MET A 253 -7.53 12.02 12.74
CA MET A 253 -6.40 11.21 12.28
C MET A 253 -6.81 9.80 11.91
N VAL A 254 -7.52 9.15 12.82
CA VAL A 254 -8.02 7.79 12.65
C VAL A 254 -8.91 7.68 11.41
N ILE A 255 -9.89 8.58 11.27
CA ILE A 255 -10.84 8.58 10.16
C ILE A 255 -10.11 8.75 8.82
N ILE A 256 -9.20 9.74 8.72
CA ILE A 256 -8.47 10.00 7.48
C ILE A 256 -7.62 8.80 7.08
N MET A 257 -6.93 8.18 8.04
CA MET A 257 -6.07 7.03 7.77
C MET A 257 -6.84 5.79 7.31
N VAL A 258 -7.95 5.47 7.96
CA VAL A 258 -8.81 4.34 7.58
C VAL A 258 -9.44 4.59 6.21
N ILE A 259 -9.98 5.78 5.98
CA ILE A 259 -10.60 6.14 4.69
C ILE A 259 -9.55 6.09 3.57
N ALA A 260 -8.35 6.61 3.78
CA ALA A 260 -7.29 6.58 2.78
C ALA A 260 -6.91 5.13 2.41
N PHE A 261 -6.78 4.25 3.40
CA PHE A 261 -6.53 2.83 3.15
C PHE A 261 -7.66 2.18 2.36
N LEU A 262 -8.91 2.37 2.80
CA LEU A 262 -10.07 1.75 2.15
C LEU A 262 -10.21 2.23 0.70
N ILE A 263 -10.09 3.54 0.47
CA ILE A 263 -10.18 4.13 -0.88
C ILE A 263 -9.11 3.53 -1.79
N CYS A 264 -7.89 3.33 -1.29
CA CYS A 264 -6.79 2.82 -2.09
C CYS A 264 -6.91 1.33 -2.41
N TRP A 265 -7.22 0.50 -1.41
CA TRP A 265 -7.05 -0.95 -1.52
C TRP A 265 -8.36 -1.71 -1.74
N VAL A 266 -9.50 -1.20 -1.26
CA VAL A 266 -10.79 -1.89 -1.45
C VAL A 266 -11.16 -2.01 -2.94
N PRO A 267 -10.95 -0.99 -3.81
CA PRO A 267 -11.22 -1.16 -5.24
C PRO A 267 -10.40 -2.29 -5.86
N TYR A 268 -9.10 -2.36 -5.54
CA TYR A 268 -8.22 -3.43 -6.01
C TYR A 268 -8.66 -4.80 -5.49
N ALA A 269 -8.85 -4.92 -4.18
CA ALA A 269 -9.25 -6.16 -3.54
C ALA A 269 -10.61 -6.65 -4.06
N SER A 270 -11.57 -5.75 -4.28
CA SER A 270 -12.89 -6.09 -4.80
C SER A 270 -12.83 -6.63 -6.22
N VAL A 271 -12.03 -5.99 -7.09
CA VAL A 271 -11.86 -6.45 -8.47
C VAL A 271 -11.08 -7.76 -8.54
N ALA A 272 -10.00 -7.90 -7.77
CA ALA A 272 -9.25 -9.16 -7.67
C ALA A 272 -10.14 -10.31 -7.16
N PHE A 273 -10.96 -10.07 -6.14
CA PHE A 273 -11.89 -11.08 -5.61
C PHE A 273 -13.01 -11.41 -6.61
N TYR A 274 -13.52 -10.41 -7.33
CA TYR A 274 -14.49 -10.62 -8.40
C TYR A 274 -13.92 -11.52 -9.50
N ILE A 275 -12.69 -11.22 -9.97
CA ILE A 275 -12.04 -12.02 -11.00
C ILE A 275 -11.79 -13.45 -10.49
N PHE A 276 -11.33 -13.60 -9.24
CA PHE A 276 -11.11 -14.90 -8.60
C PHE A 276 -12.39 -15.75 -8.53
N THR A 277 -13.52 -15.14 -8.18
CA THR A 277 -14.80 -15.85 -8.06
C THR A 277 -15.52 -16.04 -9.40
N ASN A 278 -15.09 -15.35 -10.46
CA ASN A 278 -15.68 -15.37 -11.80
C ASN A 278 -14.62 -15.62 -12.88
N GLN A 279 -13.71 -16.56 -12.64
CA GLN A 279 -12.63 -16.87 -13.57
C GLN A 279 -13.18 -17.30 -14.94
N GLY A 280 -12.57 -16.79 -16.01
CA GLY A 280 -13.02 -17.02 -17.38
C GLY A 280 -14.28 -16.23 -17.80
N SER A 281 -14.88 -15.42 -16.92
CA SER A 281 -15.91 -14.46 -17.29
C SER A 281 -15.37 -13.36 -18.23
N ASP A 282 -16.26 -12.61 -18.87
CA ASP A 282 -15.89 -11.53 -19.77
C ASP A 282 -15.61 -10.25 -18.97
N PHE A 283 -14.34 -9.86 -18.90
CA PHE A 283 -13.88 -8.59 -18.34
C PHE A 283 -12.76 -8.04 -19.22
N GLY A 284 -12.78 -6.72 -19.45
CA GLY A 284 -11.77 -6.05 -20.25
C GLY A 284 -10.50 -5.69 -19.47
N PRO A 285 -9.42 -5.28 -20.18
CA PRO A 285 -8.14 -4.93 -19.57
C PRO A 285 -8.22 -3.71 -18.62
N ILE A 286 -9.11 -2.75 -18.90
CA ILE A 286 -9.26 -1.53 -18.10
C ILE A 286 -9.81 -1.81 -16.69
N PHE A 287 -10.58 -2.90 -16.54
CA PHE A 287 -11.26 -3.25 -15.29
C PHE A 287 -10.29 -3.44 -14.13
N MET A 288 -9.14 -4.09 -14.38
CA MET A 288 -8.09 -4.24 -13.38
C MET A 288 -7.06 -3.11 -13.40
N THR A 289 -6.80 -2.50 -14.57
CA THR A 289 -5.80 -1.43 -14.69
C THR A 289 -6.12 -0.22 -13.82
N ILE A 290 -7.37 0.23 -13.77
CA ILE A 290 -7.74 1.41 -12.97
C ILE A 290 -7.41 1.20 -11.48
N PRO A 291 -7.94 0.17 -10.80
CA PRO A 291 -7.65 -0.02 -9.38
C PRO A 291 -6.19 -0.42 -9.12
N ALA A 292 -5.53 -1.18 -9.99
CA ALA A 292 -4.11 -1.54 -9.84
C ALA A 292 -3.20 -0.32 -9.83
N PHE A 293 -3.37 0.59 -10.79
CA PHE A 293 -2.56 1.81 -10.85
C PHE A 293 -2.97 2.82 -9.78
N PHE A 294 -4.27 2.90 -9.45
CA PHE A 294 -4.73 3.75 -8.35
C PHE A 294 -4.13 3.32 -7.01
N ALA A 295 -4.02 2.01 -6.74
CA ALA A 295 -3.42 1.49 -5.53
C ALA A 295 -1.97 1.93 -5.36
N LYS A 296 -1.21 2.06 -6.47
CA LYS A 296 0.19 2.54 -6.45
C LYS A 296 0.33 3.98 -5.96
N SER A 297 -0.75 4.78 -5.95
CA SER A 297 -0.73 6.13 -5.35
C SER A 297 -0.50 6.13 -3.83
N SER A 298 -0.62 4.96 -3.17
CA SER A 298 -0.32 4.79 -1.73
C SER A 298 1.06 5.27 -1.34
N ALA A 299 2.04 5.11 -2.21
CA ALA A 299 3.41 5.54 -1.96
C ALA A 299 3.55 7.07 -1.80
N ILE A 300 2.52 7.86 -2.15
CA ILE A 300 2.52 9.32 -1.97
C ILE A 300 1.60 9.73 -0.84
N TYR A 301 0.32 9.32 -0.91
CA TYR A 301 -0.67 9.88 0.01
C TYR A 301 -0.41 9.45 1.45
N ASN A 302 0.20 8.28 1.67
CA ASN A 302 0.59 7.80 2.99
C ASN A 302 1.49 8.84 3.69
N PRO A 303 2.71 9.14 3.20
CA PRO A 303 3.55 10.21 3.77
C PRO A 303 2.84 11.55 3.89
N VAL A 304 2.06 11.98 2.89
CA VAL A 304 1.34 13.26 2.93
C VAL A 304 0.41 13.33 4.14
N ILE A 305 -0.38 12.29 4.39
CA ILE A 305 -1.27 12.23 5.55
C ILE A 305 -0.44 12.40 6.82
N TYR A 306 0.63 11.64 7.01
CA TYR A 306 1.41 11.71 8.24
C TYR A 306 2.10 13.06 8.44
N ILE A 307 2.67 13.65 7.38
CA ILE A 307 3.31 14.96 7.43
C ILE A 307 2.30 16.05 7.80
N VAL A 308 1.12 16.05 7.18
CA VAL A 308 0.09 17.06 7.43
C VAL A 308 -0.50 16.91 8.83
N MET A 309 -0.66 15.68 9.31
CA MET A 309 -1.32 15.37 10.57
C MET A 309 -0.40 15.43 11.79
N ASN A 310 0.91 15.28 11.62
CA ASN A 310 1.86 15.34 12.72
C ASN A 310 2.55 16.71 12.80
N LYS A 311 2.04 17.61 13.67
CA LYS A 311 2.59 18.97 13.86
C LYS A 311 4.09 18.94 14.21
N GLN A 312 4.50 18.02 15.08
CA GLN A 312 5.91 17.88 15.48
C GLN A 312 6.79 17.52 14.28
N PHE A 313 6.34 16.55 13.48
CA PHE A 313 7.04 16.12 12.27
C PHE A 313 7.15 17.24 11.24
N ARG A 314 6.03 17.92 10.98
CA ARG A 314 5.95 19.05 10.04
C ARG A 314 6.94 20.16 10.41
N ASN A 315 7.01 20.53 11.68
CA ASN A 315 7.92 21.57 12.16
C ASN A 315 9.40 21.16 12.02
N CYS A 316 9.73 19.90 12.30
CA CYS A 316 11.08 19.37 12.07
C CYS A 316 11.43 19.34 10.57
N MET A 317 10.49 18.95 9.71
CA MET A 317 10.69 18.93 8.26
C MET A 317 10.92 20.33 7.70
N ILE A 318 10.14 21.33 8.12
CA ILE A 318 10.34 22.74 7.74
C ILE A 318 11.72 23.22 8.20
N THR A 319 12.10 22.94 9.45
CA THR A 319 13.44 23.26 9.97
C THR A 319 14.55 22.68 9.10
N THR A 320 14.40 21.43 8.65
CA THR A 320 15.38 20.80 7.75
C THR A 320 15.41 21.45 6.37
N LEU A 321 14.24 21.71 5.76
CA LEU A 321 14.13 22.35 4.44
C LEU A 321 14.65 23.80 4.43
N CYS A 322 14.52 24.51 5.55
CA CYS A 322 14.98 25.88 5.72
C CYS A 322 16.36 25.98 6.40
N CYS A 323 17.18 24.92 6.30
CA CYS A 323 18.57 24.89 6.78
C CYS A 323 18.76 25.35 8.24
N GLY A 324 17.85 24.93 9.14
CA GLY A 324 17.92 25.21 10.58
C GLY A 324 17.03 26.34 11.07
N LYS A 325 16.29 27.03 10.18
CA LYS A 325 15.30 28.05 10.54
C LYS A 325 13.89 27.45 10.50
N ASN A 326 13.03 27.77 11.47
CA ASN A 326 11.61 27.42 11.39
C ASN A 326 10.74 28.68 11.28
N PRO A 327 10.48 29.21 10.07
CA PRO A 327 9.69 30.43 9.88
C PRO A 327 8.20 30.27 10.25
N LEU A 328 7.76 29.05 10.56
CA LEU A 328 6.39 28.69 10.95
C LEU A 328 6.33 28.09 12.36
N GLY A 329 7.41 28.17 13.12
CA GLY A 329 7.39 27.83 14.53
C GLY A 329 6.56 28.88 15.27
N ASP A 330 5.60 28.45 16.08
CA ASP A 330 5.07 29.31 17.13
C ASP A 330 6.28 29.71 18.01
N GLU A 331 6.52 31.01 18.17
CA GLU A 331 7.43 31.53 19.19
C GLU A 331 6.81 31.17 20.55
N ASP A 332 7.29 30.06 21.15
CA ASP A 332 7.07 29.77 22.57
C ASP A 332 8.18 30.40 23.42
#